data_AF-A0A3P6THT2-F1
#
_entry.id   AF-A0A3P6THT2-F1
#
_cell.length_a   1.000
_cell.length_b   1.000
_cell.length_c   1.000
_cell.angle_alpha   90.00
_cell.angle_beta   90.00
_cell.angle_gamma   90.00
#
_symmetry.space_group_name_H-M   'P 1'
#
loop_
_entity.id
_entity.type
_entity.pdbx_description
1 polymer ?
#
loop_
_entity_poly.entity_id
_entity_poly.type
_entity_poly.pdbx_seq_one_letter_code
_entity_poly.pdbx_strand_id
1 'polypeptide(L)'
;MEVQWASETAIAAVERCGGRIRTAYYDINSLEAAVNPQKWFLSGKPIPRRLAPPESLLDYYTDPRNRGYLADEMEIRQEEINLGQLMGYNREEAKDHEWERKKPDQVFVGLECGSLVSMADRKVFLPTNPVLRRYYGLDKENDKDILADHQYA
;
A
#
# COMPACT_ATOMS: atom_id res chain seq x y z
N MET A 1 -2.32 -8.71 -7.27
CA MET A 1 -3.25 -8.76 -6.13
C MET A 1 -2.55 -8.20 -4.90
N GLU A 2 -3.27 -7.56 -3.98
CA GLU A 2 -2.74 -7.11 -2.70
C GLU A 2 -3.54 -7.74 -1.56
N VAL A 3 -2.85 -8.30 -0.57
CA VAL A 3 -3.44 -8.96 0.63
C VAL A 3 -2.66 -8.54 1.87
N GLN A 4 -3.17 -8.79 3.08
CA GLN A 4 -2.43 -8.47 4.31
C GLN A 4 -1.40 -9.54 4.68
N TRP A 5 -1.64 -10.78 4.30
CA TRP A 5 -0.80 -11.94 4.60
C TRP A 5 -0.92 -12.99 3.48
N ALA A 6 0.17 -13.69 3.19
CA ALA A 6 0.18 -14.80 2.25
C ALA A 6 1.18 -15.88 2.68
N SER A 7 0.87 -17.15 2.41
CA SER A 7 1.82 -18.25 2.54
C SER A 7 2.72 -18.33 1.31
N GLU A 8 3.93 -18.87 1.48
CA GLU A 8 4.88 -19.09 0.37
C GLU A 8 4.26 -19.90 -0.78
N THR A 9 3.47 -20.93 -0.45
CA THR A 9 2.75 -21.75 -1.44
C THR A 9 1.70 -20.98 -2.22
N ALA A 10 0.97 -20.05 -1.58
CA ALA A 10 -0.01 -19.21 -2.24
C ALA A 10 0.67 -18.19 -3.15
N ILE A 11 1.77 -17.62 -2.69
CA ILE A 11 2.62 -16.71 -3.48
C ILE A 11 3.12 -17.42 -4.74
N ALA A 12 3.72 -18.60 -4.58
CA ALA A 12 4.21 -19.42 -5.69
C ALA A 12 3.10 -19.74 -6.71
N ALA A 13 1.91 -20.09 -6.24
CA ALA A 13 0.77 -20.40 -7.11
C ALA A 13 0.34 -19.18 -7.94
N VAL A 14 0.27 -17.99 -7.34
CA VAL A 14 -0.06 -16.74 -8.04
C VAL A 14 1.01 -16.39 -9.07
N GLU A 15 2.29 -16.46 -8.69
CA GLU A 15 3.41 -16.10 -9.57
C GLU A 15 3.62 -17.08 -10.71
N ARG A 16 3.35 -18.38 -10.48
CA ARG A 16 3.37 -19.42 -11.52
C ARG A 16 2.33 -19.17 -12.62
N CYS A 17 1.22 -18.53 -12.28
CA CYS A 17 0.22 -18.10 -13.26
C CYS A 17 0.57 -16.77 -13.95
N GLY A 18 1.76 -16.21 -13.72
CA GLY A 18 2.17 -14.90 -14.23
C GLY A 18 1.61 -13.72 -13.43
N GLY A 19 0.94 -14.00 -12.30
CA GLY A 19 0.42 -12.96 -11.42
C GLY A 19 1.50 -12.25 -10.61
N ARG A 20 1.10 -11.19 -9.93
CA ARG A 20 1.89 -10.51 -8.89
C ARG A 20 1.10 -10.47 -7.59
N ILE A 21 1.79 -10.63 -6.47
CA ILE A 21 1.21 -10.52 -5.13
C ILE A 21 2.02 -9.53 -4.31
N ARG A 22 1.35 -8.72 -3.51
CA ARG A 22 1.94 -7.77 -2.57
C ARG A 22 1.29 -7.97 -1.22
N THR A 23 2.08 -8.00 -0.16
CA THR A 23 1.57 -7.99 1.22
C THR A 23 1.65 -6.59 1.81
N ALA A 24 0.53 -6.06 2.29
CA ALA A 24 0.46 -4.71 2.82
C ALA A 24 -0.37 -4.62 4.11
N TYR A 25 0.15 -3.88 5.07
CA TYR A 25 -0.57 -3.59 6.31
C TYR A 25 -1.66 -2.54 6.10
N TYR A 26 -2.80 -2.73 6.78
CA TYR A 26 -3.89 -1.77 6.87
C TYR A 26 -4.27 -1.61 8.35
N ASP A 27 -4.12 -0.41 8.89
CA ASP A 27 -4.70 -0.07 10.19
C ASP A 27 -6.24 -0.08 10.14
N ILE A 28 -6.89 0.00 11.31
CA ILE A 28 -8.35 -0.11 11.43
C ILE A 28 -9.07 0.91 10.55
N ASN A 29 -8.64 2.19 10.55
CA ASN A 29 -9.30 3.23 9.78
C ASN A 29 -9.10 3.02 8.27
N SER A 30 -7.88 2.67 7.87
CA SER A 30 -7.55 2.36 6.48
C SER A 30 -8.29 1.14 5.96
N LEU A 31 -8.46 0.11 6.80
CA LEU A 31 -9.22 -1.09 6.47
C LEU A 31 -10.72 -0.77 6.35
N GLU A 32 -11.29 -0.01 7.28
CA GLU A 32 -12.69 0.43 7.19
C GLU A 32 -12.95 1.22 5.91
N ALA A 33 -12.05 2.14 5.57
CA ALA A 33 -12.11 2.90 4.32
C ALA A 33 -12.03 1.98 3.09
N ALA A 34 -11.10 1.02 3.08
CA ALA A 34 -10.91 0.12 1.94
C ALA A 34 -12.05 -0.89 1.76
N VAL A 35 -12.63 -1.41 2.84
CA VAL A 35 -13.69 -2.44 2.82
C VAL A 35 -15.03 -1.86 2.38
N ASN A 36 -15.38 -0.65 2.85
CA ASN A 36 -16.61 0.03 2.41
C ASN A 36 -16.36 1.51 2.11
N PRO A 37 -15.76 1.82 0.94
CA PRO A 37 -15.40 3.18 0.55
C PRO A 37 -16.62 4.10 0.49
N GLN A 38 -17.78 3.59 0.02
CA GLN A 38 -19.01 4.38 -0.05
C GLN A 38 -19.46 4.85 1.33
N LYS A 39 -19.49 3.95 2.32
CA LYS A 39 -19.83 4.32 3.70
C LYS A 39 -18.83 5.31 4.27
N TRP A 40 -17.54 5.14 4.00
CA TRP A 40 -16.50 6.08 4.43
C TRP A 40 -16.72 7.48 3.84
N PHE A 41 -16.91 7.60 2.52
CA PHE A 41 -17.13 8.90 1.86
C PHE A 41 -18.43 9.57 2.32
N LEU A 42 -19.51 8.80 2.53
CA LEU A 42 -20.77 9.34 3.07
C LEU A 42 -20.65 9.83 4.52
N SER A 43 -19.65 9.36 5.28
CA SER A 43 -19.40 9.88 6.64
C SER A 43 -18.76 11.26 6.66
N GLY A 44 -18.36 11.80 5.50
CA GLY A 44 -17.70 13.11 5.40
C GLY A 44 -16.28 13.15 5.98
N LYS A 45 -15.69 11.99 6.27
CA LYS A 45 -14.30 11.88 6.72
C LYS A 45 -13.34 12.03 5.54
N PRO A 46 -12.17 12.67 5.73
CA PRO A 46 -11.12 12.67 4.72
C PRO A 46 -10.59 11.25 4.50
N ILE A 47 -9.98 11.01 3.34
CA ILE A 47 -9.28 9.75 3.07
C ILE A 47 -8.14 9.62 4.08
N PRO A 48 -8.08 8.54 4.88
CA PRO A 48 -7.04 8.39 5.88
C PRO A 48 -5.69 8.11 5.22
N ARG A 49 -4.62 8.51 5.92
CA ARG A 49 -3.28 8.02 5.64
C ARG A 49 -3.11 6.67 6.34
N ARG A 50 -2.52 5.68 5.66
CA ARG A 50 -2.22 4.39 6.31
C ARG A 50 -1.10 4.57 7.32
N LEU A 51 -1.31 4.00 8.50
CA LEU A 51 -0.27 3.93 9.51
C LEU A 51 0.74 2.83 9.20
N ALA A 52 1.94 2.96 9.74
CA ALA A 52 2.95 1.91 9.72
C ALA A 52 2.46 0.69 10.52
N PRO A 53 2.93 -0.52 10.19
CA PRO A 53 2.67 -1.71 10.99
C PRO A 53 3.25 -1.55 12.40
N PRO A 54 2.71 -2.24 13.40
CA PRO A 54 3.36 -2.36 14.69
C PRO A 54 4.73 -3.03 14.52
N GLU A 55 5.66 -2.74 15.44
CA GLU A 55 7.04 -3.24 15.41
C GLU A 55 7.10 -4.77 15.23
N SER A 56 6.21 -5.51 15.90
CA SER A 56 6.13 -6.98 15.80
C SER A 56 5.82 -7.52 14.40
N LEU A 57 5.29 -6.69 13.51
CA LEU A 57 4.95 -7.05 12.13
C LEU A 57 5.88 -6.38 11.10
N LEU A 58 6.79 -5.51 11.54
CA LEU A 58 7.65 -4.74 10.65
C LEU A 58 8.55 -5.66 9.81
N ASP A 59 9.14 -6.68 10.45
CA ASP A 59 9.98 -7.68 9.78
C ASP A 59 9.22 -8.39 8.65
N TYR A 60 7.95 -8.74 8.87
CA TYR A 60 7.14 -9.42 7.86
C TYR A 60 6.95 -8.56 6.60
N TYR A 61 6.62 -7.28 6.77
CA TYR A 61 6.35 -6.37 5.66
C TYR A 61 7.60 -5.76 5.01
N THR A 62 8.76 -5.95 5.62
CA THR A 62 10.08 -5.56 5.09
C THR A 62 10.79 -6.73 4.40
N ASP A 63 10.41 -7.97 4.71
CA ASP A 63 10.99 -9.17 4.09
C ASP A 63 10.53 -9.33 2.62
N PRO A 64 11.46 -9.35 1.64
CA PRO A 64 11.13 -9.57 0.23
C PRO A 64 10.48 -10.93 -0.05
N ARG A 65 10.73 -11.96 0.77
CA ARG A 65 10.10 -13.29 0.64
C ARG A 65 8.60 -13.23 0.81
N ASN A 66 8.11 -12.32 1.64
CA ASN A 66 6.68 -12.13 1.86
C ASN A 66 6.05 -11.18 0.83
N ARG A 67 6.83 -10.68 -0.13
CA ARG A 67 6.45 -9.62 -1.08
C ARG A 67 5.95 -8.39 -0.31
N GLY A 68 6.67 -8.09 0.78
CA GLY A 68 6.38 -7.02 1.71
C GLY A 68 6.37 -5.67 1.03
N TYR A 69 5.37 -4.84 1.33
CA TYR A 69 5.24 -3.55 0.67
C TYR A 69 6.34 -2.53 1.01
N LEU A 70 7.09 -2.76 2.09
CA LEU A 70 8.25 -1.96 2.54
C LEU A 70 9.59 -2.56 2.08
N ALA A 71 9.58 -3.76 1.48
CA ALA A 71 10.78 -4.41 0.98
C ALA A 71 11.31 -3.72 -0.29
N ASP A 72 12.62 -3.85 -0.52
CA ASP A 72 13.28 -3.34 -1.71
C ASP A 72 12.78 -4.07 -2.98
N GLU A 73 12.60 -3.31 -4.06
CA GLU A 73 12.04 -3.86 -5.30
C GLU A 73 12.97 -4.84 -6.00
N MET A 74 14.28 -4.62 -5.94
CA MET A 74 15.25 -5.49 -6.57
C MET A 74 15.36 -6.80 -5.79
N GLU A 75 15.31 -6.73 -4.46
CA GLU A 75 15.28 -7.91 -3.61
C GLU A 75 14.01 -8.75 -3.81
N ILE A 76 12.84 -8.11 -3.92
CA ILE A 76 11.59 -8.81 -4.25
C ILE A 76 11.75 -9.57 -5.58
N ARG A 77 12.25 -8.91 -6.64
CA ARG A 77 12.43 -9.54 -7.96
C ARG A 77 13.35 -10.76 -7.89
N GLN A 78 14.43 -10.67 -7.09
CA GLN A 78 15.33 -11.79 -6.88
C GLN A 78 14.62 -12.95 -6.17
N GLU A 79 13.81 -12.67 -5.14
CA GLU A 79 13.05 -13.70 -4.43
C GLU A 79 11.93 -14.34 -5.26
N GLU A 80 11.33 -13.61 -6.22
CA GLU A 80 10.40 -14.21 -7.20
C GLU A 80 11.10 -15.29 -8.05
N ILE A 81 12.34 -15.03 -8.48
CA ILE A 81 13.16 -15.98 -9.25
C ILE A 81 13.58 -17.16 -8.36
N ASN A 82 14.06 -16.87 -7.15
CA ASN A 82 14.51 -17.89 -6.19
C ASN A 82 13.37 -18.85 -5.84
N LEU A 83 12.16 -18.32 -5.55
CA LEU A 83 11.00 -19.13 -5.24
C LEU A 83 10.57 -19.99 -6.45
N GLY A 84 10.59 -19.42 -7.66
CA GLY A 84 10.33 -20.16 -8.89
C GLY A 84 11.26 -21.36 -9.05
N GLN A 85 12.56 -21.14 -8.88
CA GLN A 85 13.57 -22.20 -8.93
C GLN A 85 13.34 -23.26 -7.85
N LEU A 86 13.05 -22.84 -6.61
CA LEU A 86 12.77 -23.73 -5.48
C LEU A 86 11.52 -24.60 -5.73
N MET A 87 10.48 -24.02 -6.32
CA MET A 87 9.17 -24.66 -6.53
C MET A 87 9.03 -25.31 -7.92
N GLY A 88 10.06 -25.26 -8.77
CA GLY A 88 10.08 -25.92 -10.07
C GLY A 88 9.22 -25.24 -11.15
N TYR A 89 9.08 -23.91 -11.12
CA TYR A 89 8.45 -23.14 -12.20
C TYR A 89 9.33 -21.97 -12.64
N ASN A 90 9.27 -21.64 -13.93
CA ASN A 90 9.96 -20.47 -14.44
C ASN A 90 9.13 -19.22 -14.14
N ARG A 91 9.74 -18.25 -13.47
CA ARG A 91 9.10 -16.94 -13.26
C ARG A 91 9.02 -16.22 -14.60
N GLU A 92 7.81 -16.08 -15.13
CA GLU A 92 7.55 -15.17 -16.24
C GLU A 92 7.40 -13.75 -15.69
N GLU A 93 8.12 -12.79 -16.27
CA GLU A 93 7.86 -11.38 -15.99
C GLU A 93 6.43 -11.05 -16.42
N ALA A 94 5.64 -10.46 -15.52
CA ALA A 94 4.29 -10.04 -15.84
C ALA A 94 4.34 -9.05 -17.02
N LYS A 95 3.81 -9.47 -18.17
CA LYS A 95 3.79 -8.69 -19.41
C LYS A 95 2.84 -7.50 -19.26
N ASP A 96 3.32 -6.32 -19.66
CA ASP A 96 2.51 -5.22 -20.21
C ASP A 96 1.43 -4.53 -19.37
N HIS A 97 1.48 -4.59 -18.05
CA HIS A 97 0.71 -3.65 -17.23
C HIS A 97 1.62 -2.97 -16.21
N GLU A 98 1.74 -1.64 -16.30
CA GLU A 98 2.15 -0.82 -15.17
C GLU A 98 1.20 -1.15 -14.02
N TRP A 99 1.66 -2.02 -13.11
CA TRP A 99 0.89 -2.40 -11.95
C TRP A 99 0.72 -1.15 -11.09
N GLU A 100 -0.53 -0.71 -10.91
CA GLU A 100 -0.88 0.43 -10.08
C GLU A 100 -0.50 0.14 -8.62
N ARG A 101 0.71 0.55 -8.23
CA ARG A 101 1.25 0.35 -6.87
C ARG A 101 0.86 1.54 -6.00
N LYS A 102 0.14 1.25 -4.92
CA LYS A 102 -0.13 2.24 -3.86
C LYS A 102 1.17 2.58 -3.13
N LYS A 103 1.38 3.85 -2.81
CA LYS A 103 2.43 4.26 -1.86
C LYS A 103 2.23 3.55 -0.50
N PRO A 104 3.29 3.41 0.32
CA PRO A 104 3.20 2.81 1.66
C PRO A 104 2.08 3.37 2.54
N ASP A 105 1.76 4.66 2.38
CA ASP A 105 0.83 5.41 3.20
C ASP A 105 -0.55 5.64 2.52
N GLN A 106 -0.76 5.07 1.33
CA GLN A 106 -1.93 5.32 0.49
C GLN A 106 -2.98 4.19 0.56
N VAL A 107 -4.26 4.56 0.66
CA VAL A 107 -5.39 3.62 0.71
C VAL A 107 -5.97 3.32 -0.67
N PHE A 108 -6.21 4.36 -1.48
CA PHE A 108 -6.89 4.27 -2.78
C PHE A 108 -5.95 4.67 -3.91
N VAL A 109 -5.97 3.92 -5.00
CA VAL A 109 -5.26 4.34 -6.22
C VAL A 109 -6.01 5.54 -6.82
N GLY A 110 -5.27 6.56 -7.26
CA GLY A 110 -5.83 7.74 -7.92
C GLY A 110 -6.53 8.75 -7.01
N LEU A 111 -6.63 8.47 -5.70
CA LEU A 111 -7.15 9.42 -4.71
C LEU A 111 -6.11 9.67 -3.61
N GLU A 112 -5.75 10.93 -3.43
CA GLU A 112 -4.75 11.35 -2.45
C GLU A 112 -5.31 11.32 -1.02
N CYS A 113 -4.46 10.95 -0.05
CA CYS A 113 -4.80 11.02 1.36
C CYS A 113 -5.12 12.47 1.79
N GLY A 114 -6.04 12.62 2.74
CA GLY A 114 -6.53 13.92 3.20
C GLY A 114 -7.64 14.54 2.34
N SER A 115 -7.89 13.98 1.15
CA SER A 115 -8.98 14.48 0.28
C SER A 115 -10.36 14.16 0.84
N LEU A 116 -11.32 15.04 0.60
CA LEU A 116 -12.74 14.81 0.86
C LEU A 116 -13.46 14.48 -0.45
N VAL A 117 -14.17 13.35 -0.48
CA VAL A 117 -14.92 12.89 -1.66
C VAL A 117 -16.40 13.20 -1.45
N SER A 118 -16.95 14.14 -2.23
CA SER A 118 -18.40 14.40 -2.26
C SER A 118 -19.05 13.51 -3.32
N MET A 119 -19.83 12.54 -2.86
CA MET A 119 -20.62 11.66 -3.73
C MET A 119 -21.78 12.41 -4.40
N ALA A 120 -22.34 13.42 -3.73
CA ALA A 120 -23.44 14.23 -4.25
C ALA A 120 -22.98 15.11 -5.42
N ASP A 121 -21.84 15.80 -5.24
CA ASP A 121 -21.31 16.71 -6.25
C ASP A 121 -20.41 16.03 -7.28
N ARG A 122 -20.04 14.76 -7.04
CA ARG A 122 -19.03 14.00 -7.80
C ARG A 122 -17.70 14.76 -7.89
N LYS A 123 -17.25 15.31 -6.76
CA LYS A 123 -16.02 16.11 -6.65
C LYS A 123 -15.11 15.60 -5.56
N VAL A 124 -13.82 15.82 -5.74
CA VAL A 124 -12.78 15.57 -4.75
C VAL A 124 -12.20 16.92 -4.33
N PHE A 125 -12.26 17.21 -3.03
CA PHE A 125 -11.71 18.41 -2.44
C PHE A 125 -10.37 18.09 -1.78
N LEU A 126 -9.32 18.75 -2.26
CA LEU A 126 -7.98 18.64 -1.70
C LEU A 126 -7.80 19.63 -0.55
N PRO A 127 -7.02 19.29 0.49
CA PRO A 127 -6.72 20.22 1.57
C PRO A 127 -5.85 21.38 1.04
N THR A 128 -6.24 22.60 1.42
CA THR A 128 -5.54 23.84 1.06
C THR A 128 -4.64 24.34 2.19
N ASN A 129 -4.94 23.98 3.44
CA ASN A 129 -4.15 24.40 4.60
C ASN A 129 -2.73 23.77 4.53
N PRO A 130 -1.65 24.56 4.58
CA PRO A 130 -0.28 24.05 4.48
C PRO A 130 0.08 22.97 5.51
N VAL A 131 -0.42 23.08 6.74
CA VAL A 131 -0.17 22.10 7.81
C VAL A 131 -0.78 20.75 7.45
N LEU A 132 -2.03 20.74 6.97
CA LEU A 132 -2.71 19.52 6.55
C LEU A 132 -2.06 18.92 5.30
N ARG A 133 -1.62 19.75 4.36
CA ARG A 133 -0.92 19.29 3.15
C ARG A 133 0.39 18.60 3.48
N ARG A 134 1.17 19.16 4.42
CA ARG A 134 2.38 18.53 4.96
C ARG A 134 2.06 17.24 5.71
N TYR A 135 1.05 17.26 6.58
CA TYR A 135 0.61 16.08 7.33
C TYR A 135 0.23 14.92 6.41
N TYR A 136 -0.50 15.17 5.31
CA TYR A 136 -0.87 14.13 4.33
C TYR A 136 0.17 13.91 3.23
N GLY A 137 1.31 14.60 3.24
CA GLY A 137 2.42 14.37 2.30
C GLY A 137 2.09 14.80 0.87
N LEU A 138 1.25 15.82 0.72
CA LEU A 138 0.84 16.38 -0.58
C LEU A 138 1.85 17.39 -1.13
N ASP A 139 2.72 17.91 -0.28
CA ASP A 139 3.78 18.84 -0.65
C ASP A 139 5.06 18.06 -0.99
N LYS A 140 5.44 18.05 -2.27
CA LYS A 140 6.57 17.25 -2.80
C LYS A 140 7.96 17.76 -2.41
N GLU A 141 8.06 18.92 -1.75
CA GLU A 141 9.34 19.59 -1.46
C GLU A 141 10.03 19.10 -0.17
N ASN A 142 9.36 18.28 0.65
CA ASN A 142 9.81 17.91 2.00
C ASN A 142 9.97 16.39 2.25
N ASP A 143 10.45 15.63 1.26
CA ASP A 143 10.80 14.20 1.46
C ASP A 143 11.82 13.97 2.60
N LYS A 144 12.54 15.00 3.04
CA LYS A 144 13.51 14.94 4.14
C LYS A 144 12.90 15.14 5.54
N ASP A 145 11.62 15.47 5.60
CA ASP A 145 10.98 16.05 6.79
C ASP A 145 9.71 15.27 7.22
N ILE A 146 9.57 14.04 6.75
CA ILE A 146 8.57 13.08 7.24
C ILE A 146 9.00 12.65 8.65
N LEU A 147 8.71 13.50 9.63
CA LEU A 147 8.73 13.12 11.03
C LEU A 147 7.73 11.97 11.18
N ALA A 148 8.25 10.77 11.44
CA ALA A 148 7.43 9.63 11.80
C ALA A 148 6.56 10.01 13.01
N ASP A 149 5.24 9.76 12.91
CA ASP A 149 4.21 10.13 13.90
C ASP A 149 4.41 9.49 15.30
N HIS A 150 5.51 8.77 15.54
CA HIS A 150 5.82 8.16 16.83
C HIS A 150 6.27 9.14 17.92
N GLN A 151 6.29 10.46 17.66
CA GLN A 151 6.65 11.46 18.68
C GLN A 151 5.48 11.99 19.52
N TYR A 152 4.24 11.58 19.25
CA TYR A 152 3.05 12.05 20.00
C TYR A 152 2.34 10.94 20.81
N ALA A 153 3.00 9.81 21.05
CA ALA A 153 2.54 8.79 21.99
C ALA A 153 3.25 8.92 23.35
#